data_AF-A0A642C3A8-F1
#
_entry.id   AF-A0A642C3A8-F1
#
_cell.length_a   1.000
_cell.length_b   1.000
_cell.length_c   1.000
_cell.angle_alpha   90.00
_cell.angle_beta   90.00
_cell.angle_gamma   90.00
#
_symmetry.space_group_name_H-M   'P 1'
#
loop_
_entity.id
_entity.type
_entity.pdbx_description
1 polymer ?
#
loop_
_entity_poly.entity_id
_entity_poly.type
_entity_poly.pdbx_seq_one_letter_code
_entity_poly.pdbx_strand_id
1 'polypeptide(L)'
;MERAIPCELPFFYFRSAQFNSSKNITFVPNLQEIFKVVKRTFLYINLVIALFFVLPVSQAKEKTFTVVIDAGHGGKDPGARGSSINEKAINLAVALRLGSLISEKHDDVKVIYTRKTDVFIELDERANIANRNKADLFISIHTNAVKRGSSVSGTETYTLGLARTDENLEVAMRE
;
A
#
# COMPACT_ATOMS: atom_id res chain seq x y z
N MET A 1 32.68 -47.63 11.30
CA MET A 1 31.69 -47.56 10.20
C MET A 1 31.70 -46.14 9.70
N GLU A 2 32.51 -45.85 8.67
CA GLU A 2 32.71 -44.50 8.15
C GLU A 2 32.39 -44.55 6.66
N ARG A 3 31.30 -43.89 6.25
CA ARG A 3 30.83 -43.89 4.86
C ARG A 3 31.57 -42.80 4.10
N ALA A 4 32.31 -43.18 3.08
CA ALA A 4 32.89 -42.25 2.12
C ALA A 4 31.78 -41.66 1.22
N ILE A 5 31.83 -40.35 1.04
CA ILE A 5 30.95 -39.55 0.17
C ILE A 5 31.48 -39.66 -1.27
N PRO A 6 30.64 -39.93 -2.29
CA PRO A 6 31.11 -39.94 -3.67
C PRO A 6 31.36 -38.51 -4.15
N CYS A 7 32.58 -38.28 -4.67
CA CYS A 7 32.96 -37.07 -5.37
C CYS A 7 32.61 -37.23 -6.85
N GLU A 8 31.54 -36.60 -7.32
CA GLU A 8 31.25 -36.50 -8.76
C GLU A 8 32.03 -35.33 -9.35
N LEU A 9 33.25 -35.60 -9.80
CA LEU A 9 33.97 -34.71 -10.71
C LEU A 9 33.74 -35.14 -12.16
N PRO A 10 33.37 -34.23 -13.07
CA PRO A 10 33.16 -34.56 -14.47
C PRO A 10 34.50 -34.96 -15.11
N PHE A 11 34.61 -36.24 -15.48
CA PHE A 11 35.76 -36.78 -16.20
C PHE A 11 35.71 -36.30 -17.66
N PHE A 12 36.43 -35.22 -17.96
CA PHE A 12 36.65 -34.76 -19.34
C PHE A 12 37.62 -35.73 -20.04
N TYR A 13 37.08 -36.66 -20.82
CA TYR A 13 37.85 -37.57 -21.67
C TYR A 13 38.39 -36.83 -22.91
N PHE A 14 39.69 -36.56 -22.98
CA PHE A 14 40.34 -35.97 -24.15
C PHE A 14 40.86 -37.06 -25.10
N ARG A 15 40.40 -37.06 -26.36
CA ARG A 15 40.64 -38.14 -27.34
C ARG A 15 41.90 -37.98 -28.21
N SER A 16 42.71 -36.93 -28.09
CA SER A 16 44.00 -36.87 -28.80
C SER A 16 44.86 -35.68 -28.37
N ALA A 17 46.05 -35.95 -27.84
CA ALA A 17 47.12 -34.97 -27.73
C ALA A 17 48.12 -35.22 -28.87
N GLN A 18 48.44 -34.22 -29.69
CA GLN A 18 49.56 -34.29 -30.64
C GLN A 18 50.81 -33.72 -29.96
N PHE A 19 51.87 -34.53 -29.90
CA PHE A 19 53.18 -34.13 -29.40
C PHE A 19 53.99 -33.46 -30.51
N ASN A 20 54.51 -32.26 -30.25
CA ASN A 20 55.57 -31.66 -31.07
C ASN A 20 56.94 -32.20 -30.63
N SER A 21 57.92 -32.19 -31.54
CA SER A 21 59.32 -32.59 -31.38
C SER A 21 60.01 -31.99 -30.14
N SER A 22 59.54 -30.84 -29.65
CA SER A 22 60.03 -30.16 -28.44
C SER A 22 59.44 -30.66 -27.11
N LYS A 23 58.61 -31.73 -27.10
CA LYS A 23 57.90 -32.26 -25.92
C LYS A 23 57.00 -31.28 -25.17
N ASN A 24 56.65 -30.14 -25.78
CA ASN A 24 55.69 -29.20 -25.23
C ASN A 24 54.27 -29.59 -25.65
N ILE A 25 53.36 -29.71 -24.69
CA ILE A 25 51.93 -29.96 -24.94
C ILE A 25 51.31 -28.64 -25.36
N THR A 26 50.97 -28.50 -26.64
CA THR A 26 50.18 -27.36 -27.12
C THR A 26 48.71 -27.75 -27.15
N PHE A 27 47.94 -27.18 -26.23
CA PHE A 27 46.49 -27.28 -26.26
C PHE A 27 45.96 -26.38 -27.38
N VAL A 28 45.58 -26.98 -28.51
CA VAL A 28 44.85 -26.28 -29.58
C VAL A 28 43.37 -26.54 -29.34
N PRO A 29 42.63 -25.62 -28.69
CA PRO A 29 41.21 -25.80 -28.49
C PRO A 29 40.51 -25.85 -29.86
N ASN A 30 39.59 -26.81 -30.03
CA ASN A 30 38.80 -26.92 -31.26
C ASN A 30 37.94 -25.66 -31.42
N LEU A 31 38.17 -24.93 -32.52
CA LEU A 31 37.49 -23.67 -32.82
C LEU A 31 35.95 -23.81 -32.79
N GLN A 32 35.39 -24.94 -33.23
CA GLN A 32 33.95 -25.19 -33.17
C GLN A 32 33.42 -25.29 -31.73
N GLU A 33 34.20 -25.85 -30.81
CA GLU A 33 33.81 -25.97 -29.40
C GLU A 33 33.87 -24.59 -28.71
N ILE A 34 34.85 -23.76 -29.05
CA ILE A 34 34.92 -22.36 -28.57
C ILE A 34 33.69 -21.58 -29.04
N PHE A 35 33.33 -21.67 -30.32
CA PHE A 35 32.14 -20.98 -30.85
C PHE A 35 30.84 -21.44 -30.20
N LYS A 36 30.70 -22.74 -29.89
CA LYS A 36 29.53 -23.26 -29.14
C LYS A 36 29.47 -22.71 -27.72
N VAL A 37 30.59 -22.68 -27.01
CA VAL A 37 30.67 -22.13 -25.65
C VAL A 37 30.33 -20.64 -25.66
N VAL A 38 30.91 -19.86 -26.58
CA VAL A 38 30.65 -18.41 -26.69
C VAL A 38 29.19 -18.14 -27.02
N LYS A 39 28.58 -18.85 -27.98
CA LYS A 39 27.15 -18.70 -28.29
C LYS A 39 26.25 -19.03 -27.11
N ARG A 40 26.57 -20.09 -26.37
CA ARG A 40 25.80 -20.52 -25.20
C ARG A 40 25.90 -19.50 -24.07
N THR A 41 27.11 -18.98 -23.80
CA THR A 41 27.32 -17.93 -22.80
C THR A 41 26.63 -16.62 -23.20
N PHE A 42 26.71 -16.23 -24.47
CA PHE A 42 25.98 -15.07 -25.00
C PHE A 42 24.46 -15.21 -24.84
N LEU A 43 23.92 -16.40 -25.15
CA LEU A 43 22.49 -16.70 -24.95
C LEU A 43 22.09 -16.58 -23.47
N TYR A 44 22.87 -17.14 -22.55
CA TYR A 44 22.58 -17.04 -21.11
C TYR A 44 22.68 -15.59 -20.60
N ILE A 45 23.66 -14.81 -21.07
CA ILE A 45 23.78 -13.39 -20.71
C ILE A 45 22.53 -12.62 -21.16
N ASN A 46 22.08 -12.81 -22.41
CA ASN A 46 20.87 -12.15 -22.90
C ASN A 46 19.61 -12.60 -22.16
N LEU A 47 19.52 -13.88 -21.77
CA LEU A 47 18.42 -14.39 -20.96
C LEU A 47 18.37 -13.75 -19.56
N VAL A 48 19.53 -13.60 -18.91
CA VAL A 48 19.64 -12.96 -17.60
C VAL A 48 19.34 -11.47 -17.69
N ILE A 49 19.81 -10.79 -18.73
CA ILE A 49 19.48 -9.38 -19.00
C ILE A 49 17.97 -9.23 -19.22
N ALA A 50 17.36 -10.05 -20.06
CA ALA A 50 15.91 -10.03 -20.29
C ALA A 50 15.13 -10.25 -18.98
N LEU A 51 15.57 -11.17 -18.13
CA LEU A 51 14.96 -11.41 -16.82
C LEU A 51 15.09 -10.17 -15.91
N PHE A 52 16.25 -9.51 -15.90
CA PHE A 52 16.47 -8.27 -15.15
C PHE A 52 15.61 -7.08 -15.64
N PHE A 53 15.25 -7.03 -16.92
CA PHE A 53 14.37 -5.98 -17.47
C PHE A 53 12.87 -6.30 -17.30
N VAL A 54 12.46 -7.57 -17.25
CA VAL A 54 11.05 -7.98 -17.08
C VAL A 54 10.59 -7.87 -15.62
N LEU A 55 11.47 -8.13 -14.63
CA LEU A 55 11.12 -8.12 -13.21
C LEU A 55 10.73 -6.74 -12.63
N PRO A 56 11.44 -5.62 -12.89
CA PRO A 56 11.12 -4.33 -12.28
C PRO A 56 9.89 -3.65 -12.89
N VAL A 57 9.49 -4.01 -14.12
CA VAL A 57 8.29 -3.45 -14.77
C VAL A 57 7.01 -3.92 -14.10
N SER A 58 7.02 -5.04 -13.37
CA SER A 58 5.84 -5.62 -12.73
C SER A 58 5.54 -5.07 -11.32
N GLN A 59 6.36 -4.15 -10.79
CA GLN A 59 6.32 -3.76 -9.36
C GLN A 59 6.03 -2.28 -9.09
N ALA A 60 5.77 -1.44 -10.10
CA ALA A 60 5.31 -0.07 -9.87
C ALA A 60 3.79 -0.04 -9.64
N LYS A 61 3.31 -0.66 -8.55
CA LYS A 61 1.94 -0.43 -8.08
C LYS A 61 1.93 0.90 -7.34
N GLU A 62 1.33 1.92 -7.97
CA GLU A 62 1.10 3.23 -7.34
C GLU A 62 0.48 3.08 -5.95
N LYS A 63 0.97 3.87 -4.99
CA LYS A 63 0.49 3.83 -3.61
C LYS A 63 -0.99 4.25 -3.59
N THR A 64 -1.88 3.34 -3.22
CA THR A 64 -3.30 3.65 -3.03
C THR A 64 -3.47 4.67 -1.90
N PHE A 65 -4.04 5.83 -2.20
CA PHE A 65 -4.32 6.87 -1.21
C PHE A 65 -5.50 6.43 -0.34
N THR A 66 -5.35 6.42 0.98
CA THR A 66 -6.39 5.92 1.89
C THR A 66 -7.06 7.06 2.64
N VAL A 67 -8.38 7.22 2.44
CA VAL A 67 -9.21 8.18 3.16
C VAL A 67 -10.09 7.44 4.17
N VAL A 68 -10.06 7.90 5.43
CA VAL A 68 -11.04 7.50 6.44
C VAL A 68 -12.06 8.61 6.60
N ILE A 69 -13.34 8.23 6.49
CA ILE A 69 -14.49 9.10 6.68
C ILE A 69 -15.18 8.69 7.98
N ASP A 70 -15.18 9.61 8.94
CA ASP A 70 -15.89 9.47 10.20
C ASP A 70 -17.25 10.16 10.13
N ALA A 71 -18.29 9.39 10.45
CA ALA A 71 -19.63 9.93 10.62
C ALA A 71 -19.85 10.19 12.13
N GLY A 72 -19.83 11.45 12.54
CA GLY A 72 -19.98 11.87 13.93
C GLY A 72 -21.15 11.20 14.66
N HIS A 73 -20.98 10.99 15.97
CA HIS A 73 -21.94 10.33 16.88
C HIS A 73 -22.39 8.93 16.40
N GLY A 74 -23.56 8.46 16.85
CA GLY A 74 -24.17 7.20 16.41
C GLY A 74 -24.73 6.37 17.57
N GLY A 75 -25.68 5.47 17.27
CA GLY A 75 -26.28 4.60 18.26
C GLY A 75 -26.88 5.37 19.45
N LYS A 76 -26.30 5.17 20.64
CA LYS A 76 -26.73 5.82 21.90
C LYS A 76 -26.47 7.32 21.94
N ASP A 77 -25.57 7.82 21.11
CA ASP A 77 -25.23 9.24 21.03
C ASP A 77 -25.93 9.86 19.80
N PRO A 78 -26.95 10.71 19.99
CA PRO A 78 -27.65 11.37 18.89
C PRO A 78 -26.89 12.57 18.31
N GLY A 79 -25.88 13.10 19.01
CA GLY A 79 -25.34 14.44 18.75
C GLY A 79 -26.39 15.52 19.01
N ALA A 80 -26.29 16.63 18.27
CA ALA A 80 -27.29 17.68 18.28
C ALA A 80 -28.67 17.16 17.86
N ARG A 81 -29.69 17.59 18.62
CA ARG A 81 -31.09 17.21 18.38
C ARG A 81 -31.81 18.32 17.61
N GLY A 82 -32.20 18.02 16.38
CA GLY A 82 -33.13 18.85 15.60
C GLY A 82 -34.59 18.52 15.91
N SER A 83 -35.51 19.24 15.27
CA SER A 83 -36.96 19.03 15.44
C SER A 83 -37.44 17.66 14.94
N SER A 84 -36.82 17.14 13.89
CA SER A 84 -37.25 15.89 13.22
C SER A 84 -36.11 14.92 12.94
N ILE A 85 -34.87 15.39 12.98
CA ILE A 85 -33.69 14.59 12.66
C ILE A 85 -32.57 14.94 13.65
N ASN A 86 -31.83 13.93 14.06
CA ASN A 86 -30.64 14.08 14.89
C ASN A 86 -29.40 14.16 14.02
N GLU A 87 -28.39 14.88 14.51
CA GLU A 87 -27.10 15.05 13.86
C GLU A 87 -26.50 13.73 13.37
N LYS A 88 -26.52 12.66 14.18
CA LYS A 88 -25.97 11.35 13.81
C LYS A 88 -26.49 10.80 12.47
N ALA A 89 -27.74 11.11 12.12
CA ALA A 89 -28.39 10.63 10.90
C ALA A 89 -27.97 11.46 9.69
N ILE A 90 -27.84 12.78 9.86
CA ILE A 90 -27.30 13.68 8.84
C ILE A 90 -25.84 13.32 8.55
N ASN A 91 -25.02 13.19 9.58
CA ASN A 91 -23.60 12.85 9.46
C ASN A 91 -23.40 11.53 8.72
N LEU A 92 -24.20 10.49 9.04
CA LEU A 92 -24.15 9.21 8.33
C LEU A 92 -24.50 9.33 6.85
N ALA A 93 -25.58 10.06 6.53
CA ALA A 93 -26.01 10.24 5.15
C ALA A 93 -24.95 10.97 4.31
N VAL A 94 -24.37 12.05 4.87
CA VAL A 94 -23.32 12.83 4.20
C VAL A 94 -22.05 11.99 4.04
N ALA A 95 -21.62 11.26 5.08
CA ALA A 95 -20.44 10.40 5.02
C ALA A 95 -20.57 9.33 3.92
N LEU A 96 -21.70 8.60 3.90
CA LEU A 96 -21.95 7.57 2.89
C LEU A 96 -21.95 8.16 1.48
N ARG A 97 -22.60 9.33 1.29
CA ARG A 97 -22.61 10.01 -0.01
C ARG A 97 -21.22 10.47 -0.45
N LEU A 98 -20.44 11.05 0.45
CA LEU A 98 -19.07 11.47 0.18
C LEU A 98 -18.20 10.29 -0.26
N GLY A 99 -18.21 9.20 0.50
CA GLY A 99 -17.39 8.04 0.16
C GLY A 99 -17.84 7.35 -1.14
N SER A 100 -19.15 7.33 -1.45
CA SER A 100 -19.64 6.86 -2.77
C SER A 100 -19.06 7.71 -3.90
N LEU A 101 -19.13 9.04 -3.77
CA LEU A 101 -18.60 9.97 -4.78
C LEU A 101 -17.09 9.83 -4.97
N ILE A 102 -16.34 9.57 -3.90
CA ILE A 102 -14.90 9.31 -4.00
C ILE A 102 -14.66 8.00 -4.75
N SER A 103 -15.30 6.91 -4.34
CA SER A 103 -15.15 5.59 -4.98
C SER A 103 -15.62 5.57 -6.44
N GLU A 104 -16.59 6.40 -6.83
CA GLU A 104 -17.07 6.52 -8.21
C GLU A 104 -16.13 7.33 -9.11
N LYS A 105 -15.35 8.26 -8.55
CA LYS A 105 -14.53 9.21 -9.32
C LYS A 105 -13.03 8.97 -9.25
N HIS A 106 -12.57 8.17 -8.28
CA HIS A 106 -11.17 7.98 -7.96
C HIS A 106 -10.87 6.51 -7.66
N ASP A 107 -10.44 5.76 -8.68
CA ASP A 107 -10.10 4.34 -8.59
C ASP A 107 -8.82 4.08 -7.77
N ASP A 108 -8.00 5.12 -7.60
CA ASP A 108 -6.74 5.12 -6.85
C ASP A 108 -6.92 5.47 -5.36
N VAL A 109 -8.16 5.76 -4.93
CA VAL A 109 -8.49 6.13 -3.55
C VAL A 109 -9.27 5.02 -2.84
N LYS A 110 -8.70 4.52 -1.74
CA LYS A 110 -9.38 3.59 -0.84
C LYS A 110 -10.19 4.35 0.21
N VAL A 111 -11.51 4.16 0.21
CA VAL A 111 -12.40 4.73 1.22
C VAL A 111 -12.66 3.74 2.36
N ILE A 112 -12.51 4.21 3.59
CA ILE A 112 -12.79 3.48 4.81
C ILE A 112 -13.74 4.33 5.66
N TYR A 113 -14.72 3.71 6.29
CA TYR A 113 -15.68 4.39 7.15
C TYR A 113 -15.46 3.95 8.59
N THR A 114 -15.59 4.85 9.56
CA THR A 114 -15.64 4.46 10.98
C THR A 114 -16.93 3.68 11.29
N ARG A 115 -18.05 4.10 10.68
CA ARG A 115 -19.33 3.38 10.69
C ARG A 115 -20.08 3.55 9.37
N LYS A 116 -20.84 2.52 8.98
CA LYS A 116 -21.76 2.53 7.82
C LYS A 116 -23.23 2.42 8.23
N THR A 117 -23.50 2.29 9.51
CA THR A 117 -24.83 2.11 10.11
C THR A 117 -24.96 2.98 11.36
N ASP A 118 -26.15 3.00 11.96
CA ASP A 118 -26.41 3.73 13.21
C ASP A 118 -25.89 2.95 14.43
N VAL A 119 -24.57 2.98 14.62
CA VAL A 119 -23.85 2.38 15.75
C VAL A 119 -22.96 3.42 16.41
N PHE A 120 -22.76 3.30 17.72
CA PHE A 120 -21.85 4.19 18.45
C PHE A 120 -20.41 3.69 18.34
N ILE A 121 -19.48 4.57 17.99
CA ILE A 121 -18.03 4.32 17.98
C ILE A 121 -17.38 5.35 18.92
N GLU A 122 -16.62 4.85 19.90
CA GLU A 122 -15.85 5.67 20.85
C GLU A 122 -14.80 6.53 20.12
N LEU A 123 -14.48 7.70 20.65
CA LEU A 123 -13.61 8.70 19.99
C LEU A 123 -12.20 8.15 19.70
N ASP A 124 -11.63 7.42 20.65
CA ASP A 124 -10.32 6.80 20.51
C ASP A 124 -10.33 5.71 19.43
N GLU A 125 -11.41 4.93 19.34
CA GLU A 125 -11.55 3.90 18.32
C GLU A 125 -11.64 4.48 16.90
N ARG A 126 -12.26 5.66 16.72
CA ARG A 126 -12.27 6.35 15.42
C ARG A 126 -10.85 6.68 14.95
N ALA A 127 -10.02 7.22 15.84
CA ALA A 127 -8.61 7.47 15.57
C ALA A 127 -7.83 6.17 15.33
N ASN A 128 -8.11 5.12 16.10
CA ASN A 128 -7.48 3.81 15.93
C ASN A 128 -7.82 3.18 14.57
N ILE A 129 -9.05 3.33 14.07
CA ILE A 129 -9.43 2.89 12.71
C ILE A 129 -8.54 3.57 11.68
N ALA A 130 -8.30 4.88 11.80
CA ALA A 130 -7.40 5.62 10.91
C ALA A 130 -5.96 5.12 10.99
N ASN A 131 -5.43 4.98 12.20
CA ASN A 131 -4.06 4.55 12.44
C ASN A 131 -3.80 3.12 11.93
N ARG A 132 -4.69 2.17 12.24
CA ARG A 132 -4.55 0.77 11.80
C ARG A 132 -4.63 0.61 10.29
N ASN A 133 -5.36 1.49 9.61
CA ASN A 133 -5.46 1.49 8.16
C ASN A 133 -4.41 2.36 7.45
N LYS A 134 -3.51 3.01 8.21
CA LYS A 134 -2.50 3.93 7.69
C LYS A 134 -3.12 5.00 6.78
N ALA A 135 -4.23 5.60 7.24
CA ALA A 135 -4.94 6.60 6.47
C ALA A 135 -4.02 7.80 6.15
N ASP A 136 -4.07 8.24 4.89
CA ASP A 136 -3.39 9.46 4.44
C ASP A 136 -4.22 10.70 4.79
N LEU A 137 -5.54 10.54 4.91
CA LEU A 137 -6.48 11.59 5.29
C LEU A 137 -7.58 11.05 6.19
N PHE A 138 -7.91 11.79 7.24
CA PHE A 138 -9.06 11.55 8.10
C PHE A 138 -10.02 12.74 8.00
N ILE A 139 -11.28 12.48 7.67
CA ILE A 139 -12.34 13.48 7.56
C ILE A 139 -13.43 13.10 8.54
N SER A 140 -13.67 13.93 9.56
CA SER A 140 -14.85 13.79 10.41
C SER A 140 -15.95 14.76 9.97
N ILE A 141 -17.18 14.26 9.93
CA ILE A 141 -18.36 14.99 9.49
C ILE A 141 -19.29 15.18 10.69
N HIS A 142 -19.51 16.44 11.04
CA HIS A 142 -20.41 16.90 12.10
C HIS A 142 -21.37 17.97 11.59
N THR A 143 -22.52 18.08 12.24
CA THR A 143 -23.54 19.09 11.97
C THR A 143 -23.74 19.88 13.26
N ASN A 144 -23.00 20.98 13.40
CA ASN A 144 -22.98 21.78 14.61
C ASN A 144 -24.37 22.36 14.96
N ALA A 145 -24.57 22.73 16.23
CA ALA A 145 -25.79 23.35 16.71
C ALA A 145 -25.51 24.50 17.68
N VAL A 146 -26.37 25.51 17.63
CA VAL A 146 -26.33 26.67 18.54
C VAL A 146 -27.49 26.65 19.53
N LYS A 147 -27.34 27.41 20.62
CA LYS A 147 -28.39 27.55 21.63
C LYS A 147 -29.69 28.03 21.00
N ARG A 148 -30.82 27.53 21.53
CA ARG A 148 -32.16 27.93 21.08
C ARG A 148 -32.32 29.44 21.20
N GLY A 149 -32.72 30.08 20.10
CA GLY A 149 -32.87 31.54 20.01
C GLY A 149 -31.69 32.26 19.34
N SER A 150 -30.58 31.56 19.08
CA SER A 150 -29.51 32.05 18.21
C SER A 150 -29.81 31.76 16.74
N SER A 151 -29.41 32.67 15.85
CA SER A 151 -29.51 32.50 14.39
C SER A 151 -28.11 32.53 13.79
N VAL A 152 -27.50 31.37 13.65
CA VAL A 152 -26.20 31.17 13.00
C VAL A 152 -26.33 30.02 12.01
N SER A 153 -25.76 30.19 10.81
CA SER A 153 -25.77 29.18 9.75
C SER A 153 -24.53 29.33 8.88
N GLY A 154 -23.99 28.21 8.41
CA GLY A 154 -22.82 28.19 7.54
C GLY A 154 -22.13 26.83 7.59
N THR A 155 -20.94 26.77 7.02
CA THR A 155 -20.04 25.61 7.08
C THR A 155 -18.74 26.04 7.73
N GLU A 156 -18.17 25.17 8.56
CA GLU A 156 -16.87 25.37 9.19
C GLU A 156 -16.01 24.13 9.02
N THR A 157 -14.69 24.34 8.97
CA THR A 157 -13.72 23.26 8.83
C THR A 157 -12.63 23.47 9.88
N TYR A 158 -12.46 22.47 10.75
CA TYR A 158 -11.40 22.45 11.74
C TYR A 158 -10.23 21.61 11.23
N THR A 159 -9.02 22.09 11.43
CA THR A 159 -7.79 21.36 11.10
C THR A 159 -6.91 21.25 12.34
N LEU A 160 -6.40 20.04 12.60
CA LEU A 160 -5.41 19.80 13.65
C LEU A 160 -4.02 19.95 13.05
N GLY A 161 -3.42 21.13 13.23
CA GLY A 161 -2.03 21.42 12.86
C GLY A 161 -1.04 21.22 14.03
N LEU A 162 0.25 21.33 13.74
CA LEU A 162 1.34 21.31 14.75
C LEU A 162 1.18 22.43 15.79
N ALA A 163 0.61 23.56 15.39
CA ALA A 163 0.08 24.57 16.29
C ALA A 163 -1.38 24.19 16.62
N ARG A 164 -1.57 23.44 17.70
CA ARG A 164 -2.90 23.18 18.25
C ARG A 164 -3.45 24.52 18.75
N THR A 165 -4.56 24.98 18.17
CA THR A 165 -5.40 25.96 18.85
C THR A 165 -6.28 25.19 19.83
N ASP A 166 -6.42 25.69 21.05
CA ASP A 166 -7.17 25.00 22.11
C ASP A 166 -8.62 24.75 21.68
N GLU A 167 -9.21 25.65 20.89
CA GLU A 167 -10.57 25.48 20.38
C GLU A 167 -10.70 24.28 19.41
N ASN A 168 -9.74 24.08 18.50
CA ASN A 168 -9.79 22.96 17.55
C ASN A 168 -9.62 21.62 18.28
N LEU A 169 -8.81 21.61 19.34
CA LEU A 169 -8.60 20.43 20.18
C LEU A 169 -9.87 20.13 20.99
N GLU A 170 -10.48 21.13 21.60
CA GLU A 170 -11.73 20.95 22.37
C GLU A 170 -12.87 20.42 21.51
N VAL A 171 -13.00 20.90 20.27
CA VAL A 171 -13.98 20.37 19.31
C VAL A 171 -13.67 18.90 19.00
N ALA A 172 -12.43 18.57 18.65
CA ALA A 172 -12.06 17.19 18.34
C ALA A 172 -12.17 16.21 19.54
N MET A 173 -12.14 16.71 20.77
CA MET A 173 -12.35 15.89 21.98
C MET A 173 -13.82 15.70 22.33
N ARG A 174 -14.71 16.56 21.80
CA ARG A 174 -16.16 16.47 22.01
C ARG A 174 -16.84 15.59 20.95
N GLU A 175 -16.34 15.68 19.72
CA GLU A 175 -16.94 15.20 18.47
C GLU A 175 -16.32 13.89 17.94
#